data_AF-A0A1H8G824-F1
#
_entry.id   AF-A0A1H8G824-F1
#
_cell.length_a   1.000
_cell.length_b   1.000
_cell.length_c   1.000
_cell.angle_alpha   90.00
_cell.angle_beta   90.00
_cell.angle_gamma   90.00
#
_symmetry.space_group_name_H-M   'P 1'
#
loop_
_entity.id
_entity.type
_entity.pdbx_description
1 polymer ?
#
loop_
_entity_poly.entity_id
_entity_poly.type
_entity_poly.pdbx_seq_one_letter_code
_entity_poly.pdbx_strand_id
1 'polypeptide(L)'
;MKDHHSLTAARWLLRGVFWLNISSAIGFAAFMLFSVFGHAMLADHLARKYAGRLDVDTLIVAMRLLFVIGLAAVAVAWVIITRLLAMIATVTAGDPFVTPNARRLHEIGWALVGWQLLDLAGGVIITWIGRMGADVTGWTPSLAGWVVTLLVFVLARVFAAGTTMRDDLQGTV
;
A
#
# COMPACT_ATOMS: atom_id res chain seq x y z
N MET A 1 9.29 29.71 -12.22
CA MET A 1 7.94 30.02 -11.67
C MET A 1 6.90 28.90 -11.87
N LYS A 2 7.10 27.95 -12.81
CA LYS A 2 6.16 26.81 -13.02
C LYS A 2 6.28 25.68 -11.98
N ASP A 3 7.40 25.57 -11.28
CA ASP A 3 7.75 24.40 -10.47
C ASP A 3 7.11 24.37 -9.06
N HIS A 4 6.68 25.52 -8.54
CA HIS A 4 6.05 25.58 -7.21
C HIS A 4 4.61 25.03 -7.20
N HIS A 5 3.87 25.14 -8.31
CA HIS A 5 2.47 24.70 -8.37
C HIS A 5 2.35 23.16 -8.42
N SER A 6 3.24 22.48 -9.15
CA SER A 6 3.22 21.01 -9.27
C SER A 6 3.57 20.32 -7.94
N LEU A 7 4.57 20.81 -7.21
CA LEU A 7 4.96 20.26 -5.91
C LEU A 7 3.90 20.52 -4.83
N THR A 8 3.24 21.67 -4.89
CA THR A 8 2.12 21.99 -3.99
C THR A 8 0.93 21.07 -4.25
N ALA A 9 0.57 20.85 -5.52
CA ALA A 9 -0.47 19.90 -5.90
C ALA A 9 -0.13 18.46 -5.45
N ALA A 10 1.11 18.00 -5.66
CA ALA A 10 1.57 16.68 -5.23
C ALA A 10 1.46 16.48 -3.72
N ARG A 11 1.78 17.51 -2.91
CA ARG A 11 1.60 17.48 -1.45
C ARG A 11 0.13 17.35 -1.04
N TRP A 12 -0.75 18.12 -1.67
CA TRP A 12 -2.19 18.04 -1.36
C TRP A 12 -2.77 16.68 -1.75
N LEU A 13 -2.38 16.15 -2.91
CA LEU A 13 -2.76 14.81 -3.34
C LEU A 13 -2.30 13.76 -2.31
N LEU A 14 -1.03 13.78 -1.90
CA LEU A 14 -0.51 12.81 -0.92
C LEU A 14 -1.16 12.94 0.44
N ARG A 15 -1.53 14.15 0.88
CA ARG A 15 -2.31 14.33 2.10
C ARG A 15 -3.73 13.77 1.97
N GLY A 16 -4.35 13.93 0.80
CA GLY A 16 -5.63 13.29 0.50
C GLY A 16 -5.52 11.76 0.57
N VAL A 17 -4.50 11.18 -0.07
CA VAL A 17 -4.22 9.74 -0.03
C VAL A 17 -3.89 9.27 1.40
N PHE A 18 -3.20 10.08 2.19
CA PHE A 18 -2.93 9.79 3.60
C PHE A 18 -4.21 9.68 4.42
N TRP A 19 -5.12 10.65 4.29
CA TRP A 19 -6.41 10.61 4.98
C TRP A 19 -7.28 9.46 4.49
N LEU A 20 -7.25 9.16 3.19
CA LEU A 20 -7.90 7.97 2.65
C LEU A 20 -7.33 6.69 3.29
N ASN A 21 -6.00 6.58 3.44
CA ASN A 21 -5.36 5.42 4.07
C ASN A 21 -5.80 5.25 5.54
N ILE A 22 -5.90 6.36 6.29
CA ILE A 22 -6.42 6.34 7.67
C ILE A 22 -7.89 5.91 7.71
N SER A 23 -8.72 6.46 6.83
CA SER A 23 -10.14 6.07 6.73
C SER A 23 -10.28 4.57 6.40
N SER A 24 -9.46 4.04 5.49
CA SER A 24 -9.40 2.60 5.20
C SER A 24 -8.97 1.78 6.42
N ALA A 25 -7.98 2.26 7.19
CA ALA A 25 -7.55 1.61 8.42
C ALA A 25 -8.70 1.48 9.43
N ILE A 26 -9.43 2.57 9.64
CA ILE A 26 -10.59 2.61 10.54
C ILE A 26 -11.69 1.67 10.02
N GLY A 27 -11.99 1.71 8.73
CA GLY A 27 -12.98 0.82 8.12
C GLY A 27 -12.63 -0.65 8.27
N PHE A 28 -11.37 -1.02 8.04
CA PHE A 28 -10.91 -2.40 8.20
C PHE A 28 -10.94 -2.86 9.66
N ALA A 29 -10.49 -2.02 10.60
CA ALA A 29 -10.54 -2.32 12.02
C ALA A 29 -11.99 -2.45 12.53
N ALA A 30 -12.88 -1.56 12.08
CA ALA A 30 -14.30 -1.59 12.44
C ALA A 30 -14.99 -2.84 11.91
N PHE A 31 -14.73 -3.22 10.65
CA PHE A 31 -15.22 -4.49 10.11
C PHE A 31 -14.67 -5.68 10.89
N MET A 32 -13.37 -5.68 11.21
CA MET A 32 -12.77 -6.78 11.96
C MET A 32 -13.45 -6.95 13.33
N LEU A 33 -13.64 -5.85 14.05
CA LEU A 33 -14.35 -5.80 15.33
C LEU A 33 -15.79 -6.32 15.17
N PHE A 34 -16.54 -5.76 14.21
CA PHE A 34 -17.91 -6.19 13.92
C PHE A 34 -17.98 -7.67 13.55
N SER A 35 -17.04 -8.18 12.77
CA SER A 35 -17.06 -9.58 12.35
C SER A 35 -16.92 -10.52 13.54
N VAL A 36 -16.13 -10.16 14.57
CA VAL A 36 -15.91 -11.00 15.75
C VAL A 36 -17.09 -10.92 16.71
N PHE A 37 -17.48 -9.70 17.10
CA PHE A 37 -18.56 -9.50 18.08
C PHE A 37 -19.96 -9.69 17.50
N GLY A 38 -20.12 -9.43 16.20
CA GLY A 38 -21.35 -9.61 15.44
C GLY A 38 -21.37 -10.89 14.59
N HIS A 39 -20.57 -11.92 14.95
CA HIS A 39 -20.43 -13.15 14.16
C HIS A 39 -21.77 -13.77 13.78
N ALA A 40 -22.69 -13.95 14.74
CA ALA A 40 -24.00 -14.54 14.50
C ALA A 40 -24.83 -13.73 13.49
N MET A 41 -24.84 -12.40 13.64
CA MET A 41 -25.57 -11.52 12.72
C MET A 41 -24.99 -11.54 11.30
N LEU A 42 -23.67 -11.57 11.19
CA LEU A 42 -22.96 -11.69 9.91
C LEU A 42 -23.23 -13.06 9.27
N ALA A 43 -23.18 -14.13 10.06
CA ALA A 43 -23.44 -15.49 9.60
C ALA A 43 -24.87 -15.64 9.07
N ASP A 44 -25.87 -15.17 9.82
CA ASP A 44 -27.26 -15.17 9.38
C ASP A 44 -27.47 -14.38 8.08
N HIS A 45 -26.81 -13.24 7.95
CA HIS A 45 -26.88 -12.42 6.74
C HIS A 45 -26.30 -13.17 5.52
N LEU A 46 -25.12 -13.77 5.67
CA LEU A 46 -24.46 -14.52 4.60
C LEU A 46 -25.20 -15.82 4.26
N ALA A 47 -25.74 -16.53 5.26
CA ALA A 47 -26.55 -17.73 5.07
C ALA A 47 -27.80 -17.41 4.23
N ARG A 48 -28.47 -16.28 4.50
CA ARG A 48 -29.59 -15.80 3.68
C ARG A 48 -29.14 -15.42 2.27
N LYS A 49 -28.04 -14.66 2.14
CA LYS A 49 -27.50 -14.23 0.84
C LYS A 49 -27.20 -15.42 -0.08
N TYR A 50 -26.57 -16.46 0.45
CA TYR A 50 -26.16 -17.64 -0.32
C TYR A 50 -27.14 -18.82 -0.22
N ALA A 51 -28.33 -18.61 0.37
CA ALA A 51 -29.36 -19.62 0.57
C ALA A 51 -28.85 -20.92 1.21
N GLY A 52 -27.92 -20.81 2.17
CA GLY A 52 -27.32 -21.94 2.89
C GLY A 52 -26.42 -22.84 2.02
N ARG A 53 -26.08 -22.45 0.79
CA ARG A 53 -25.25 -23.26 -0.12
C ARG A 53 -23.75 -23.24 0.20
N LEU A 54 -23.33 -22.25 0.99
CA LEU A 54 -21.93 -22.05 1.35
C LEU A 54 -21.71 -22.34 2.83
N ASP A 55 -20.52 -22.85 3.15
CA ASP A 55 -20.02 -22.82 4.52
C ASP A 55 -19.70 -21.37 4.91
N VAL A 56 -20.62 -20.78 5.67
CA VAL A 56 -20.58 -19.37 6.06
C VAL A 56 -19.47 -19.10 7.07
N ASP A 57 -19.15 -20.04 7.95
CA ASP A 57 -18.11 -19.85 8.95
C ASP A 57 -16.74 -19.78 8.27
N THR A 58 -16.50 -20.69 7.31
CA THR A 58 -15.29 -20.66 6.48
C THR A 58 -15.21 -19.38 5.64
N LEU A 59 -16.33 -18.91 5.07
CA LEU A 59 -16.38 -17.65 4.33
C LEU A 59 -16.04 -16.44 5.22
N ILE A 60 -16.56 -16.39 6.45
CA ILE A 60 -16.26 -15.32 7.41
C ILE A 60 -14.77 -15.33 7.77
N VAL A 61 -14.17 -16.51 7.98
CA VAL A 61 -12.73 -16.65 8.21
C VAL A 61 -11.93 -16.11 7.01
N ALA A 62 -12.31 -16.47 5.79
CA ALA A 62 -11.66 -15.97 4.57
C ALA A 62 -11.75 -14.43 4.47
N MET A 63 -12.92 -13.85 4.76
CA MET A 63 -13.11 -12.40 4.79
C MET A 63 -12.22 -11.76 5.86
N ARG A 64 -12.17 -12.28 7.08
CA ARG A 64 -11.30 -11.77 8.16
C ARG A 64 -9.83 -11.76 7.74
N LEU A 65 -9.35 -12.85 7.12
CA LEU A 65 -7.98 -12.92 6.60
C LEU A 65 -7.71 -11.83 5.56
N LEU A 66 -8.66 -11.56 4.65
CA LEU A 66 -8.53 -10.48 3.67
C LEU A 66 -8.45 -9.11 4.33
N PHE A 67 -9.23 -8.87 5.39
CA PHE A 67 -9.19 -7.62 6.16
C PHE A 67 -7.90 -7.47 6.97
N VAL A 68 -7.31 -8.57 7.48
CA VAL A 68 -5.98 -8.57 8.10
C VAL A 68 -4.90 -8.18 7.08
N ILE A 69 -4.97 -8.71 5.85
CA ILE A 69 -4.10 -8.29 4.75
C ILE A 69 -4.30 -6.80 4.44
N GLY A 70 -5.56 -6.33 4.42
CA GLY A 70 -5.89 -4.93 4.25
C GLY A 70 -5.24 -4.02 5.30
N LEU A 71 -5.26 -4.42 6.58
CA LEU A 71 -4.57 -3.70 7.66
C LEU A 71 -3.05 -3.69 7.49
N ALA A 72 -2.46 -4.81 7.07
CA ALA A 72 -1.03 -4.84 6.73
C ALA A 72 -0.71 -3.91 5.54
N ALA A 73 -1.57 -3.85 4.53
CA ALA A 73 -1.42 -2.98 3.37
C ALA A 73 -1.50 -1.49 3.75
N VAL A 74 -2.34 -1.13 4.73
CA VAL A 74 -2.40 0.22 5.30
C VAL A 74 -1.05 0.63 5.91
N ALA A 75 -0.39 -0.27 6.63
CA ALA A 75 0.92 -0.01 7.23
C ALA A 75 2.01 0.18 6.16
N VAL A 76 1.97 -0.63 5.09
CA VAL A 76 2.84 -0.48 3.92
C VAL A 76 2.61 0.86 3.22
N ALA A 77 1.35 1.21 2.94
CA ALA A 77 1.00 2.47 2.32
C ALA A 77 1.44 3.68 3.16
N TRP A 78 1.32 3.60 4.49
CA TRP A 78 1.81 4.61 5.41
C TRP A 78 3.30 4.88 5.23
N VAL A 79 4.13 3.83 5.14
CA VAL A 79 5.57 3.97 4.88
C VAL A 79 5.81 4.70 3.56
N ILE A 80 5.16 4.28 2.49
CA ILE A 80 5.32 4.89 1.15
C ILE A 80 4.95 6.38 1.19
N ILE A 81 3.77 6.72 1.71
CA ILE A 81 3.25 8.08 1.73
C ILE A 81 4.14 9.00 2.57
N THR A 82 4.55 8.56 3.75
CA THR A 82 5.41 9.36 4.65
C THR A 82 6.79 9.60 4.05
N ARG A 83 7.37 8.62 3.35
CA ARG A 83 8.68 8.78 2.68
C ARG A 83 8.58 9.72 1.49
N LEU A 84 7.50 9.62 0.69
CA LEU A 84 7.24 10.55 -0.40
C LEU A 84 7.05 11.99 0.10
N LEU A 85 6.25 12.19 1.16
CA LEU A 85 6.07 13.52 1.77
C LEU A 85 7.40 14.11 2.26
N ALA A 86 8.26 13.29 2.87
CA ALA A 86 9.57 13.72 3.32
C ALA A 86 10.51 14.07 2.14
N MET A 87 10.47 13.33 1.04
CA MET A 87 11.21 13.66 -0.17
C MET A 87 10.71 14.98 -0.78
N ILE A 88 9.39 15.20 -0.87
CA ILE A 88 8.85 16.47 -1.37
C ILE A 88 9.21 17.64 -0.43
N ALA A 89 9.32 17.39 0.89
CA ALA A 89 9.83 18.38 1.84
C ALA A 89 11.22 18.91 1.43
N THR A 90 12.16 17.99 1.18
CA THR A 90 13.53 18.32 0.77
C THR A 90 13.60 18.94 -0.63
N VAL A 91 12.80 18.46 -1.60
CA VAL A 91 12.77 19.01 -2.96
C VAL A 91 12.27 20.46 -2.95
N THR A 92 11.24 20.77 -2.15
CA THR A 92 10.75 22.15 -2.05
C THR A 92 11.73 23.07 -1.32
N ALA A 93 12.61 22.52 -0.46
CA ALA A 93 13.70 23.27 0.15
C ALA A 93 14.88 23.51 -0.82
N GLY A 94 14.78 23.07 -2.09
CA GLY A 94 15.82 23.23 -3.10
C GLY A 94 16.89 22.13 -3.07
N ASP A 95 16.68 21.07 -2.28
CA ASP A 95 17.72 20.08 -1.98
C ASP A 95 17.28 18.63 -2.33
N PRO A 96 17.10 18.31 -3.62
CA PRO A 96 16.54 17.03 -4.06
C PRO A 96 17.50 15.84 -3.88
N PHE A 97 18.80 16.05 -4.08
CA PHE A 97 19.83 15.01 -4.08
C PHE A 97 20.60 15.01 -2.77
N VAL A 98 19.95 14.54 -1.71
CA VAL A 98 20.55 14.32 -0.40
C VAL A 98 20.55 12.84 -0.04
N THR A 99 21.58 12.38 0.66
CA THR A 99 21.73 10.97 1.10
C THR A 99 20.47 10.42 1.79
N PRO A 100 19.73 11.18 2.62
CA PRO A 100 18.45 10.75 3.16
C PRO A 100 17.38 10.38 2.12
N ASN A 101 17.34 11.04 0.95
CA ASN A 101 16.36 10.74 -0.11
C ASN A 101 16.65 9.43 -0.82
N ALA A 102 17.93 9.10 -1.05
CA ALA A 102 18.31 7.79 -1.57
C ALA A 102 17.86 6.66 -0.64
N ARG A 103 18.05 6.84 0.69
CA ARG A 103 17.56 5.88 1.69
C ARG A 103 16.03 5.79 1.70
N ARG A 104 15.32 6.92 1.68
CA ARG A 104 13.83 6.94 1.61
C ARG A 104 13.32 6.16 0.41
N LEU A 105 13.96 6.31 -0.74
CA LEU A 105 13.57 5.62 -1.97
C LEU A 105 13.84 4.11 -1.90
N HIS A 106 14.94 3.70 -1.28
CA HIS A 106 15.22 2.29 -1.00
C HIS A 106 14.16 1.67 -0.08
N GLU A 107 13.72 2.41 0.94
CA GLU A 107 12.67 1.97 1.84
C GLU A 107 11.29 1.88 1.15
N ILE A 108 10.99 2.81 0.22
CA ILE A 108 9.80 2.70 -0.65
C ILE A 108 9.89 1.43 -1.51
N GLY A 109 11.07 1.11 -2.06
CA GLY A 109 11.29 -0.13 -2.81
C GLY A 109 10.91 -1.38 -2.02
N TRP A 110 11.38 -1.49 -0.77
CA TRP A 110 11.01 -2.60 0.11
C TRP A 110 9.54 -2.60 0.52
N ALA A 111 8.94 -1.43 0.75
CA ALA A 111 7.52 -1.31 1.00
C ALA A 111 6.70 -1.82 -0.20
N LEU A 112 7.12 -1.52 -1.43
CA LEU A 112 6.48 -2.02 -2.65
C LEU A 112 6.63 -3.54 -2.81
N VAL A 113 7.76 -4.14 -2.42
CA VAL A 113 7.88 -5.61 -2.32
C VAL A 113 6.83 -6.17 -1.36
N GLY A 114 6.72 -5.58 -0.16
CA GLY A 114 5.70 -5.94 0.81
C GLY A 114 4.28 -5.83 0.24
N TRP A 115 4.00 -4.77 -0.52
CA TRP A 115 2.72 -4.60 -1.21
C TRP A 115 2.44 -5.74 -2.19
N GLN A 116 3.41 -6.14 -3.03
CA GLN A 116 3.20 -7.23 -3.97
C GLN A 116 2.96 -8.57 -3.26
N LEU A 117 3.66 -8.83 -2.17
CA LEU A 117 3.45 -10.06 -1.39
C LEU A 117 2.05 -10.09 -0.75
N LEU A 118 1.56 -8.94 -0.27
CA LEU A 118 0.20 -8.81 0.25
C LEU A 118 -0.85 -8.99 -0.86
N ASP A 119 -0.62 -8.44 -2.05
CA ASP A 119 -1.49 -8.65 -3.21
C ASP A 119 -1.58 -10.13 -3.61
N LEU A 120 -0.44 -10.83 -3.69
CA LEU A 120 -0.42 -12.28 -3.95
C LEU A 120 -1.19 -13.06 -2.88
N ALA A 121 -0.98 -12.74 -1.59
CA ALA A 121 -1.68 -13.39 -0.49
C ALA A 121 -3.20 -13.12 -0.54
N GLY A 122 -3.60 -11.88 -0.85
CA GLY A 122 -4.99 -11.51 -1.08
C GLY A 122 -5.59 -12.28 -2.26
N GLY A 123 -4.84 -12.43 -3.34
CA GLY A 123 -5.21 -13.21 -4.51
C GLY A 123 -5.51 -14.68 -4.23
N VAL A 124 -4.70 -15.32 -3.38
CA VAL A 124 -4.95 -16.69 -2.90
C VAL A 124 -6.30 -16.76 -2.17
N ILE A 125 -6.58 -15.82 -1.27
CA ILE A 125 -7.84 -15.79 -0.51
C ILE A 125 -9.02 -15.52 -1.43
N ILE A 126 -8.92 -14.55 -2.35
CA ILE A 126 -9.99 -14.24 -3.32
C ILE A 126 -10.30 -15.47 -4.18
N THR A 127 -9.26 -16.16 -4.67
CA THR A 127 -9.43 -17.38 -5.46
C THR A 127 -10.08 -18.49 -4.63
N TRP A 128 -9.70 -18.63 -3.36
CA TRP A 128 -10.32 -19.58 -2.44
C TRP A 128 -11.80 -19.27 -2.20
N ILE A 129 -12.15 -18.01 -1.97
CA ILE A 129 -13.53 -17.53 -1.84
C ILE A 129 -14.34 -17.83 -3.11
N GLY A 130 -13.79 -17.54 -4.28
CA GLY A 130 -14.44 -17.84 -5.56
C GLY A 130 -14.69 -19.34 -5.77
N ARG A 131 -13.74 -20.20 -5.36
CA ARG A 131 -13.92 -21.67 -5.42
C ARG A 131 -14.99 -22.20 -4.48
N MET A 132 -15.30 -21.48 -3.40
CA MET A 132 -16.44 -21.82 -2.55
C MET A 132 -17.77 -21.56 -3.28
N GLY A 133 -17.80 -20.69 -4.30
CA GLY A 133 -19.02 -20.28 -5.00
C GLY A 133 -19.58 -18.94 -4.53
N ALA A 134 -18.80 -18.18 -3.76
CA ALA A 134 -19.16 -16.82 -3.38
C ALA A 134 -18.86 -15.84 -4.53
N ASP A 135 -19.74 -14.86 -4.70
CA ASP A 135 -19.57 -13.79 -5.69
C ASP A 135 -18.37 -12.91 -5.34
N VAL A 136 -17.23 -13.16 -6.01
CA VAL A 136 -16.04 -12.32 -5.96
C VAL A 136 -15.54 -12.02 -7.36
N THR A 137 -15.02 -10.82 -7.55
CA THR A 137 -14.28 -10.50 -8.76
C THR A 137 -13.00 -11.33 -8.80
N GLY A 138 -12.72 -11.95 -9.94
CA GLY A 138 -11.47 -12.69 -10.13
C GLY A 138 -10.25 -11.80 -9.89
N TRP A 139 -9.16 -12.43 -9.45
CA TRP A 139 -7.89 -11.76 -9.19
C TRP A 139 -6.82 -12.27 -10.16
N THR A 140 -5.96 -11.36 -10.62
CA THR A 140 -4.79 -11.67 -11.43
C THR A 140 -3.57 -10.90 -10.93
N PRO A 141 -2.39 -11.53 -10.83
CA PRO A 141 -1.19 -10.87 -10.35
C PRO A 141 -0.72 -9.78 -11.32
N SER A 142 -0.29 -8.64 -10.78
CA SER A 142 0.19 -7.51 -11.59
C SER A 142 1.68 -7.60 -11.90
N LEU A 143 2.03 -7.96 -13.14
CA LEU A 143 3.43 -7.90 -13.61
C LEU A 143 3.97 -6.45 -13.61
N ALA A 144 3.12 -5.48 -13.96
CA ALA A 144 3.49 -4.06 -13.96
C ALA A 144 3.90 -3.59 -12.56
N GLY A 145 3.24 -4.07 -11.51
CA GLY A 145 3.60 -3.78 -10.12
C GLY A 145 5.04 -4.21 -9.79
N TRP A 146 5.44 -5.41 -10.22
CA TRP A 146 6.80 -5.90 -10.05
C TRP A 146 7.83 -5.05 -10.80
N VAL A 147 7.53 -4.65 -12.04
CA VAL A 147 8.40 -3.76 -12.82
C VAL A 147 8.59 -2.42 -12.12
N VAL A 148 7.52 -1.81 -11.61
CA VAL A 148 7.60 -0.55 -10.85
C VAL A 148 8.44 -0.73 -9.58
N THR A 149 8.30 -1.85 -8.89
CA THR A 149 9.07 -2.15 -7.68
C THR A 149 10.57 -2.21 -7.98
N LEU A 150 10.97 -2.89 -9.06
CA LEU A 150 12.36 -2.95 -9.51
C LEU A 150 12.86 -1.57 -9.95
N LEU A 151 12.04 -0.81 -10.68
CA LEU A 151 12.38 0.54 -11.12
C LEU A 151 12.68 1.46 -9.93
N VAL A 152 11.92 1.35 -8.84
CA VAL A 152 12.16 2.15 -7.63
C VAL A 152 13.49 1.80 -6.98
N PHE A 153 13.89 0.52 -6.95
CA PHE A 153 15.23 0.14 -6.48
C PHE A 153 16.35 0.68 -7.37
N VAL A 154 16.17 0.62 -8.70
CA VAL A 154 17.11 1.22 -9.65
C VAL A 154 17.22 2.72 -9.39
N LEU A 155 16.09 3.42 -9.24
CA LEU A 155 16.08 4.84 -8.96
C LEU A 155 16.74 5.16 -7.60
N ALA A 156 16.55 4.33 -6.57
CA ALA A 156 17.25 4.48 -5.30
C ALA A 156 18.77 4.41 -5.45
N ARG A 157 19.28 3.48 -6.28
CA ARG A 157 20.71 3.35 -6.58
C ARG A 157 21.23 4.55 -7.36
N VAL A 158 20.48 5.04 -8.34
CA VAL A 158 20.83 6.24 -9.13
C VAL A 158 20.89 7.48 -8.23
N PHE A 159 19.93 7.64 -7.32
CA PHE A 159 19.93 8.74 -6.34
C PHE A 159 21.14 8.66 -5.40
N ALA A 160 21.51 7.46 -4.93
CA ALA A 160 22.69 7.28 -4.09
C ALA A 160 24.00 7.63 -4.83
N ALA A 161 24.12 7.24 -6.11
CA ALA A 161 25.27 7.63 -6.91
C ALA A 161 25.32 9.15 -7.14
N GLY A 162 24.15 9.77 -7.41
CA GLY A 162 24.04 11.21 -7.61
C GLY A 162 24.39 12.04 -6.37
N THR A 163 24.10 11.52 -5.17
CA THR A 163 24.50 12.19 -3.91
C THR A 163 26.02 12.19 -3.74
N THR A 164 26.70 11.07 -4.01
CA THR A 164 28.17 10.99 -3.94
C THR A 164 28.84 11.93 -4.94
N MET A 165 28.37 11.96 -6.18
CA MET A 165 28.91 12.88 -7.20
C MET A 165 28.76 14.35 -6.81
N ARG A 166 27.66 14.71 -6.14
CA ARG A 166 27.46 16.07 -5.64
C ARG A 166 28.40 16.40 -4.49
N ASP A 167 28.59 15.48 -3.55
CA ASP A 167 29.49 15.67 -2.41
C ASP A 167 30.93 15.87 -2.89
N ASP A 168 31.37 15.09 -3.89
CA ASP A 168 32.69 15.21 -4.50
C ASP A 168 32.89 16.62 -5.14
N LEU A 169 31.88 17.14 -5.83
CA LEU A 169 31.93 18.47 -6.45
C LEU A 169 31.96 19.61 -5.41
N GLN A 170 31.29 19.44 -4.28
CA GLN A 170 31.33 20.44 -3.19
C GLN A 170 32.66 20.43 -2.44
N GLY A 171 33.38 19.30 -2.39
CA GLY A 171 34.70 19.19 -1.76
C GLY A 171 35.87 19.74 -2.58
N THR A 172 35.64 20.11 -3.84
CA THR A 172 36.67 20.66 -4.74
C THR A 172 36.74 22.19 -4.81
N VAL A 173 35.94 22.91 -4.01
CA VAL A 173 35.88 24.39 -3.96
C VAL A 173 36.63 24.93 -2.76
#